data_AF-A0A7W7I110-F1
#
_entry.id   AF-A0A7W7I110-F1
#
_cell.length_a   1.000
_cell.length_b   1.000
_cell.length_c   1.000
_cell.angle_alpha   90.00
_cell.angle_beta   90.00
_cell.angle_gamma   90.00
#
_symmetry.space_group_name_H-M   'P 1'
#
loop_
_entity.id
_entity.type
_entity.pdbx_description
1 polymer ?
#
loop_
_entity_poly.entity_id
_entity_poly.type
_entity_poly.pdbx_seq_one_letter_code
_entity_poly.pdbx_strand_id
1 'polypeptide(L)' 'MLLVPRQLLRAGMTGDVPYYGGRFSPAQAYAAAHPQPRPAPPPPAPTSRADQQLAALQNLFAAGVLTAEEYQQFAARVTP' A
#
# COMPACT_ATOMS: atom_id res chain seq x y z
N MET A 1 -20.77 32.84 14.92
CA MET A 1 -20.23 33.66 13.81
C MET A 1 -19.43 34.79 14.45
N LEU A 2 -18.09 34.69 14.44
CA LEU A 2 -17.22 35.63 15.14
C LEU A 2 -16.87 36.78 14.17
N LEU A 3 -17.44 37.97 14.41
CA LEU A 3 -17.15 39.14 13.60
C LEU A 3 -15.82 39.75 14.06
N VAL A 4 -14.73 39.42 13.37
CA VAL A 4 -13.40 39.98 13.66
C VAL A 4 -13.24 41.32 12.94
N PRO A 5 -12.84 42.40 13.63
CA PRO A 5 -12.57 43.69 13.00
C PRO A 5 -11.54 43.56 11.88
N ARG A 6 -11.79 44.18 10.72
CA ARG A 6 -10.91 44.08 9.52
C ARG A 6 -9.47 44.53 9.78
N GLN A 7 -9.22 45.31 10.82
CA GLN A 7 -7.88 45.77 11.25
C GLN A 7 -7.05 44.68 11.95
N LEU A 8 -7.69 43.60 12.41
CA LEU A 8 -7.05 42.40 12.97
C LEU A 8 -6.72 41.35 11.90
N LEU A 9 -7.13 41.57 10.64
CA LEU A 9 -6.57 40.83 9.52
C LEU A 9 -5.10 41.26 9.40
N ARG A 10 -4.20 40.41 9.90
CA ARG A 10 -2.76 40.57 9.71
C ARG A 10 -2.49 40.66 8.20
N ALA A 11 -2.26 41.88 7.71
CA ALA A 11 -1.73 42.10 6.37
C ALA A 11 -0.39 41.36 6.31
N GLY A 12 -0.30 40.30 5.49
CA GLY A 12 0.85 39.39 5.45
C GLY A 12 0.49 37.91 5.65
N MET A 13 -0.77 37.56 5.95
CA MET A 13 -1.28 36.19 5.75
C MET A 13 -1.64 35.89 4.28
N THR A 14 -1.03 36.61 3.33
CA THR A 14 -1.03 36.20 1.92
C THR A 14 -0.06 35.04 1.76
N GLY A 15 -0.56 33.86 2.11
CA GLY A 15 -0.09 32.63 1.52
C GLY A 15 -0.15 32.79 -0.01
N ASP A 16 0.99 32.54 -0.64
CA ASP A 16 1.22 32.56 -2.08
C ASP A 16 1.64 33.90 -2.70
N VAL A 17 2.81 34.40 -2.30
CA VAL A 17 3.59 35.33 -3.14
C VAL A 17 4.99 34.74 -3.34
N PRO A 18 5.32 34.21 -4.54
CA PRO A 18 6.66 33.72 -4.84
C PRO A 18 7.59 34.91 -5.11
N TYR A 19 8.18 35.47 -4.07
CA TYR A 19 9.25 36.44 -4.23
C TYR A 19 10.55 35.68 -4.53
N TYR A 20 11.25 36.09 -5.59
CA TYR A 20 12.53 35.57 -6.09
C TYR A 20 13.40 34.91 -5.01
N GLY A 21 13.36 33.57 -4.91
CA GLY A 21 14.11 32.85 -3.88
C GLY A 21 13.58 31.49 -3.43
N GLY A 22 12.96 30.69 -4.31
CA GLY A 22 12.86 29.24 -4.04
C GLY A 22 11.93 28.80 -2.89
N ARG A 23 10.73 29.39 -2.80
CA ARG A 23 9.43 28.75 -2.50
C ARG A 23 9.44 27.49 -1.62
N PHE A 24 9.79 27.67 -0.34
CA PHE A 24 9.44 26.73 0.73
C PHE A 24 8.09 27.14 1.35
N SER A 25 7.01 26.45 0.97
CA SER A 25 5.67 26.78 1.47
C SER A 25 5.47 26.27 2.91
N PRO A 26 4.53 26.85 3.70
CA PRO A 26 4.22 26.32 5.03
C PRO A 26 3.84 24.83 5.03
N ALA A 27 3.20 24.34 3.96
CA ALA A 27 2.89 22.93 3.79
C ALA A 27 4.16 22.06 3.64
N GLN A 28 5.16 22.56 2.92
CA GLN A 28 6.46 21.87 2.78
C GLN A 28 7.25 21.88 4.09
N ALA A 29 7.21 22.98 4.86
CA ALA A 29 7.80 23.05 6.20
C ALA A 29 7.17 22.03 7.16
N TYR A 30 5.84 21.94 7.12
CA TYR A 30 5.10 20.97 7.92
C TYR A 30 5.46 19.53 7.54
N ALA A 31 5.53 19.22 6.24
CA ALA A 31 5.90 17.88 5.76
C ALA A 31 7.36 17.50 6.11
N ALA A 32 8.28 18.47 6.10
CA ALA A 32 9.67 18.24 6.49
C ALA A 32 9.82 17.98 8.00
N ALA A 33 9.06 18.70 8.83
CA ALA A 33 9.07 18.54 10.29
C ALA A 33 8.32 17.28 10.76
N HIS A 34 7.37 16.78 9.96
CA HIS A 34 6.55 15.62 10.27
C HIS A 34 6.74 14.56 9.18
N PRO A 35 7.88 13.83 9.18
CA PRO A 35 8.09 12.76 8.21
C PRO A 35 6.97 11.74 8.37
N GLN A 36 6.16 11.58 7.32
CA GLN A 36 5.12 10.57 7.35
C GLN A 36 5.78 9.18 7.41
N PRO A 37 5.23 8.25 8.22
CA PRO A 37 5.64 6.85 8.16
C PRO A 37 5.54 6.38 6.72
N ARG A 38 6.59 5.67 6.25
CA ARG A 38 6.55 5.06 4.92
C ARG A 38 5.28 4.22 4.84
N PRO A 39 4.45 4.38 3.78
CA PRO A 39 3.26 3.57 3.63
C PRO A 39 3.66 2.10 3.72
N ALA A 40 2.89 1.32 4.49
CA ALA A 40 3.13 -0.10 4.62
C ALA A 40 3.13 -0.75 3.23
N PRO A 41 3.99 -1.76 2.99
CA PRO A 41 3.95 -2.47 1.72
C PRO A 41 2.53 -3.01 1.49
N PRO A 42 2.05 -3.02 0.23
CA PRO A 42 0.76 -3.62 -0.07
C PRO A 42 0.75 -5.09 0.41
N PRO A 43 -0.42 -5.61 0.81
CA PRO A 43 -0.53 -7.01 1.19
C PRO A 43 -0.05 -7.92 0.04
N PRO A 44 0.48 -9.12 0.35
CA PRO A 44 0.89 -10.06 -0.69
C PRO A 44 -0.28 -10.33 -1.63
N ALA A 45 0.01 -10.40 -2.93
CA ALA A 45 -0.99 -10.73 -3.92
C ALA A 45 -1.63 -12.09 -3.59
N PRO A 46 -2.94 -12.27 -3.82
CA PRO A 46 -3.57 -13.56 -3.64
C PRO A 46 -2.87 -14.58 -4.56
N THR A 47 -2.31 -15.64 -3.98
CA THR A 47 -1.78 -16.77 -4.73
C THR A 47 -2.85 -17.29 -5.68
N SER A 48 -2.46 -17.73 -6.88
CA SER A 48 -3.44 -18.22 -7.83
C SER A 48 -4.17 -19.44 -7.26
N ARG A 49 -5.42 -19.66 -7.70
CA ARG A 49 -6.19 -20.84 -7.31
C ARG A 49 -5.44 -22.15 -7.63
N ALA A 50 -4.70 -22.15 -8.74
CA ALA A 50 -3.88 -23.30 -9.15
C ALA A 50 -2.75 -23.56 -8.14
N ASP A 51 -2.05 -22.53 -7.67
CA ASP A 51 -0.98 -22.66 -6.66
C ASP A 51 -1.53 -23.24 -5.35
N GLN A 52 -2.72 -22.78 -4.93
CA GLN A 52 -3.38 -23.29 -3.72
C GLN A 52 -3.78 -24.76 -3.86
N GLN A 53 -4.29 -25.15 -5.04
CA GLN A 53 -4.64 -26.54 -5.33
C GLN A 53 -3.42 -27.45 -5.34
N LEU A 54 -2.31 -26.99 -5.92
CA LEU A 54 -1.07 -27.75 -5.97
C LEU A 54 -0.47 -27.95 -4.56
N ALA A 55 -0.50 -26.92 -3.72
CA ALA A 55 -0.11 -27.02 -2.32
C ALA A 55 -0.99 -28.01 -1.53
N ALA A 56 -2.31 -28.00 -1.77
CA ALA A 56 -3.23 -28.96 -1.15
C ALA A 56 -2.93 -30.41 -1.57
N LEU A 57 -2.67 -30.64 -2.87
CA LEU A 57 -2.28 -31.97 -3.38
C LEU A 57 -0.96 -32.45 -2.75
N GLN A 58 0.02 -31.55 -2.60
CA GLN A 58 1.28 -31.87 -1.95
C GLN A 58 1.09 -32.28 -0.49
N ASN A 59 0.22 -31.58 0.25
CA ASN A 59 -0.11 -31.94 1.63
C ASN A 59 -0.78 -33.33 1.73
N LEU A 60 -1.70 -33.64 0.81
CA LEU A 60 -2.37 -34.94 0.78
C LEU A 60 -1.42 -36.09 0.43
N PHE A 61 -0.47 -35.84 -0.48
CA PHE A 61 0.59 -36.79 -0.80
C PHE A 61 1.54 -37.01 0.39
N ALA A 62 1.97 -35.94 1.05
CA ALA A 62 2.82 -36.02 2.25
C ALA A 62 2.13 -36.75 3.41
N ALA A 63 0.80 -36.61 3.53
CA ALA A 63 -0.01 -37.35 4.50
C ALA A 63 -0.21 -38.83 4.12
N GLY A 64 0.24 -39.27 2.94
CA GLY A 64 0.06 -40.65 2.46
C GLY A 64 -1.36 -40.99 2.03
N VAL A 65 -2.23 -39.99 1.86
CA VAL A 65 -3.62 -40.19 1.39
C VAL A 65 -3.63 -40.46 -0.12
N LEU A 66 -2.71 -39.85 -0.85
CA LEU A 66 -2.52 -40.05 -2.29
C LEU A 66 -1.28 -40.88 -2.57
N THR A 67 -1.37 -41.74 -3.57
CA THR A 67 -0.21 -42.40 -4.18
C THR A 67 0.54 -41.46 -5.12
N ALA A 68 1.76 -41.83 -5.51
CA ALA A 68 2.58 -41.04 -6.43
C ALA A 68 1.93 -40.89 -7.81
N GLU A 69 1.27 -41.95 -8.28
CA GLU A 69 0.58 -41.97 -9.58
C GLU A 69 -0.65 -41.04 -9.58
N GLU A 70 -1.44 -41.08 -8.52
CA GLU A 70 -2.62 -40.21 -8.36
C GLU A 70 -2.21 -38.74 -8.26
N TYR A 71 -1.16 -38.44 -7.48
CA TYR A 71 -0.63 -37.09 -7.40
C TYR A 71 -0.26 -36.54 -8.79
N GLN A 72 0.45 -37.32 -9.61
CA GLN A 72 0.84 -36.92 -10.96
C GLN A 72 -0.37 -36.66 -11.87
N GLN A 73 -1.39 -37.53 -11.81
CA GLN A 73 -2.61 -37.35 -12.60
C GLN A 73 -3.37 -36.07 -12.23
N PHE A 74 -3.44 -35.74 -10.93
CA PHE A 74 -4.10 -34.51 -10.49
C PHE A 74 -3.25 -33.27 -10.78
N ALA A 75 -1.94 -33.33 -10.59
CA ALA A 75 -1.02 -32.23 -10.89
C ALA A 75 -1.07 -31.87 -12.38
N ALA A 76 -1.15 -32.86 -13.28
CA ALA A 76 -1.27 -32.64 -14.73
C ALA A 76 -2.59 -31.98 -15.17
N ARG A 77 -3.63 -31.99 -14.32
CA ARG A 77 -4.90 -31.29 -14.60
C ARG A 77 -4.93 -29.87 -14.05
N VAL A 78 -4.18 -29.62 -12.99
CA VAL A 78 -4.07 -28.31 -12.35
C VAL A 78 -3.06 -27.42 -13.09
N THR A 79 -2.01 -28.03 -13.63
CA THR A 79 -1.02 -27.36 -14.48
C THR A 79 -1.48 -27.48 -15.94
N PRO A 80 -1.92 -26.40 -16.60
CA PRO A 80 -2.40 -26.45 -17.98
C PRO A 80 -1.29 -26.76 -19.00
#